data_AF-A0A3B3TRD2-F1
#
_entry.id   AF-A0A3B3TRD2-F1
#
_cell.length_a   1.000
_cell.length_b   1.000
_cell.length_c   1.000
_cell.angle_alpha   90.00
_cell.angle_beta   90.00
_cell.angle_gamma   90.00
#
_symmetry.space_group_name_H-M   'P 1'
#
loop_
_entity.id
_entity.type
_entity.pdbx_description
1 polymer ?
#
loop_
_entity_poly.entity_id
_entity_poly.type
_entity_poly.pdbx_seq_one_letter_code
_entity_poly.pdbx_strand_id
1 'polypeptide(L)'
;TRPRTWPVQLEGSDVDGSGLCLRRDAPLCPDWSADVGCSLLRLGLLGKIKRMMMVLLFVYVSIPFIIKLFPSIQAKLVFLNFVRVPYFIDLKRPLDQGLNHTHNLYLEPEAGLKIGVWHTVPAQMWRDAQDKDGNWYRSTFSSAHPVILYLHGNAGTRGGDHRVQLYKVLSSLGYHVVTFDYRGWGDSDGSPSERGMTSDALFIYDWLRQRMEKTLPLYIWGYLCETHTRPETHTHTLKHTHTP
;
A
#
# COMPACT_ATOMS: atom_id res chain seq x y z
N THR A 1 4.63 97.28 -2.16
CA THR A 1 5.80 98.13 -2.47
C THR A 1 7.02 97.64 -1.70
N ARG A 2 8.22 97.75 -2.27
CA ARG A 2 9.53 97.68 -1.55
C ARG A 2 9.78 99.07 -0.86
N PRO A 3 10.81 99.33 -0.02
CA PRO A 3 12.07 98.58 0.16
C PRO A 3 12.65 98.48 1.62
N ARG A 4 13.83 97.83 1.74
CA ARG A 4 15.12 98.17 2.46
C ARG A 4 15.08 99.02 3.77
N THR A 5 16.08 99.02 4.68
CA THR A 5 17.54 98.74 4.56
C THR A 5 18.19 98.41 5.93
N TRP A 6 19.40 97.83 5.93
CA TRP A 6 20.35 97.85 7.08
C TRP A 6 21.15 99.17 7.13
N PRO A 7 21.74 99.53 8.29
CA PRO A 7 23.18 99.90 8.38
C PRO A 7 23.96 99.03 9.42
N VAL A 8 25.17 98.54 9.13
CA VAL A 8 26.53 99.15 9.35
C VAL A 8 26.91 99.20 10.86
N GLN A 9 27.71 98.28 11.45
CA GLN A 9 29.13 97.86 11.25
C GLN A 9 30.19 98.80 11.90
N LEU A 10 31.30 98.21 12.40
CA LEU A 10 32.45 98.81 13.14
C LEU A 10 32.17 99.08 14.65
N GLU A 11 33.08 98.90 15.62
CA GLU A 11 34.48 98.41 15.75
C GLU A 11 34.54 97.37 16.91
N GLY A 12 35.63 96.66 17.28
CA GLY A 12 37.02 96.64 16.79
C GLY A 12 38.05 96.77 17.94
N SER A 13 38.49 95.65 18.55
CA SER A 13 39.61 95.64 19.53
C SER A 13 40.19 94.23 19.78
N ASP A 14 41.50 94.08 19.60
CA ASP A 14 42.33 92.91 20.00
C ASP A 14 42.58 92.89 21.54
N VAL A 15 43.30 91.98 22.22
CA VAL A 15 44.21 90.83 21.96
C VAL A 15 44.09 89.88 23.20
N ASP A 16 44.58 88.64 23.33
CA ASP A 16 45.27 87.59 22.54
C ASP A 16 44.98 86.23 23.25
N GLY A 17 45.49 85.08 22.79
CA GLY A 17 45.55 83.88 23.64
C GLY A 17 45.84 82.52 22.98
N SER A 18 46.87 82.40 22.15
CA SER A 18 47.57 81.15 21.76
C SER A 18 46.88 79.78 22.01
N GLY A 19 46.39 79.11 20.96
CA GLY A 19 45.84 77.75 21.04
C GLY A 19 46.04 76.91 19.77
N LEU A 20 47.16 76.18 19.69
CA LEU A 20 47.56 75.41 18.49
C LEU A 20 47.11 73.95 18.56
N CYS A 21 46.36 73.43 17.56
CA CYS A 21 46.65 72.17 16.83
C CYS A 21 45.49 71.56 15.99
N LEU A 22 45.79 71.36 14.71
CA LEU A 22 45.56 70.13 13.89
C LEU A 22 44.14 69.63 13.52
N ARG A 23 44.01 69.28 12.23
CA ARG A 23 42.96 68.44 11.63
C ARG A 23 42.78 67.10 12.37
N ARG A 24 41.56 66.56 12.32
CA ARG A 24 41.32 65.11 12.14
C ARG A 24 39.96 64.83 11.51
N ASP A 25 39.92 63.80 10.68
CA ASP A 25 38.75 63.39 9.92
C ASP A 25 37.73 62.63 10.80
N ALA A 26 36.44 62.85 10.58
CA ALA A 26 35.37 62.15 11.30
C ALA A 26 35.10 60.77 10.67
N PRO A 27 35.16 59.66 11.43
CA PRO A 27 34.90 58.33 10.90
C PRO A 27 33.40 58.08 10.70
N LEU A 28 33.07 57.32 9.65
CA LEU A 28 31.74 56.75 9.45
C LEU A 28 31.43 55.75 10.56
N CYS A 29 30.30 55.92 11.26
CA CYS A 29 29.76 54.89 12.13
C CYS A 29 29.26 53.70 11.28
N PRO A 30 29.65 52.45 11.57
CA PRO A 30 29.04 51.28 10.93
C PRO A 30 27.60 51.10 11.42
N ASP A 31 26.68 50.76 10.51
CA ASP A 31 25.35 50.29 10.92
C ASP A 31 25.41 48.82 11.33
N TRP A 32 25.54 48.58 12.63
CA TRP A 32 25.54 47.24 13.22
C TRP A 32 24.15 46.56 13.24
N SER A 33 23.08 47.27 12.88
CA SER A 33 21.69 46.86 13.15
C SER A 33 21.19 45.80 12.17
N ALA A 34 21.55 45.89 10.89
CA ALA A 34 21.01 45.03 9.84
C ALA A 34 21.56 43.59 9.89
N ASP A 35 22.88 43.44 10.07
CA ASP A 35 23.54 42.12 10.04
C ASP A 35 23.14 41.21 11.21
N VAL A 36 22.98 41.77 12.42
CA VAL A 36 22.57 40.97 13.59
C VAL A 36 21.16 40.40 13.43
N GLY A 37 20.24 41.13 12.81
CA GLY A 37 18.89 40.66 12.51
C GLY A 37 18.88 39.50 11.49
N CYS A 38 19.66 39.64 10.41
CA CYS A 38 19.81 38.59 9.40
C CYS A 38 20.50 37.33 9.98
N SER A 39 21.53 37.52 10.81
CA SER A 39 22.24 36.46 11.53
C SER A 39 21.30 35.66 12.45
N LEU A 40 20.53 36.33 13.30
CA LEU A 40 19.60 35.69 14.24
C LEU A 40 18.49 34.91 13.53
N LEU A 41 17.93 35.45 12.44
CA LEU A 41 16.95 34.74 11.61
C LEU A 41 17.55 33.49 10.94
N ARG A 42 18.78 33.57 10.42
CA ARG A 42 19.49 32.41 9.85
C ARG A 42 19.80 31.34 10.91
N LEU A 43 20.23 31.73 12.11
CA LEU A 43 20.43 30.79 13.24
C LEU A 43 19.13 30.08 13.63
N GLY A 44 18.02 30.84 13.75
CA GLY A 44 16.71 30.29 14.09
C GLY A 44 16.16 29.33 13.02
N LEU A 45 16.34 29.66 11.74
CA LEU A 45 15.94 28.80 10.62
C LEU A 45 16.81 27.53 10.53
N LEU A 46 18.14 27.67 10.62
CA LEU A 46 19.06 26.54 10.59
C LEU A 46 18.87 25.61 11.80
N GLY A 47 18.55 26.17 12.98
CA GLY A 47 18.16 25.40 14.17
C GLY A 47 16.87 24.59 13.96
N LYS A 48 15.85 25.19 13.33
CA LYS A 48 14.61 24.47 12.95
C LYS A 48 14.88 23.36 11.94
N ILE A 49 15.68 23.62 10.91
CA ILE A 49 16.08 22.62 9.89
C ILE A 49 16.88 21.48 10.55
N LYS A 50 17.87 21.79 11.39
CA LYS A 50 18.64 20.77 12.14
C LYS A 50 17.75 19.92 13.04
N ARG A 51 16.77 20.53 13.72
CA ARG A 51 15.78 19.81 14.55
C ARG A 51 14.91 18.88 13.69
N MET A 52 14.43 19.37 12.54
CA MET A 52 13.65 18.58 11.58
C MET A 52 14.48 17.39 11.03
N MET A 53 15.75 17.60 10.67
CA MET A 53 16.63 16.54 10.20
C MET A 53 16.95 15.51 11.30
N MET A 54 17.13 15.92 12.56
CA MET A 54 17.30 14.98 13.66
C MET A 54 16.02 14.17 13.96
N VAL A 55 14.83 14.77 13.81
CA VAL A 55 13.55 14.02 13.90
C VAL A 55 13.43 13.02 12.73
N LEU A 56 13.75 13.43 11.50
CA LEU A 56 13.75 12.53 10.33
C LEU A 56 14.72 11.36 10.51
N LEU A 57 15.95 11.63 10.98
CA LEU A 57 16.95 10.59 11.26
C LEU A 57 16.50 9.67 12.40
N PHE A 58 15.94 10.21 13.48
CA PHE A 58 15.41 9.42 14.59
C PHE A 58 14.26 8.52 14.14
N VAL A 59 13.32 9.03 13.34
CA VAL A 59 12.23 8.24 12.75
C VAL A 59 12.78 7.15 11.82
N TYR A 60 13.71 7.49 10.94
CA TYR A 60 14.34 6.54 10.00
C TYR A 60 15.06 5.39 10.71
N VAL A 61 15.75 5.65 11.83
CA VAL A 61 16.41 4.61 12.66
C VAL A 61 15.40 3.85 13.54
N SER A 62 14.35 4.52 14.03
CA SER A 62 13.34 3.91 14.91
C SER A 62 12.42 2.94 14.17
N ILE A 63 12.01 3.23 12.93
CA ILE A 63 11.12 2.37 12.14
C ILE A 63 11.63 0.91 12.03
N PRO A 64 12.85 0.62 11.54
CA PRO A 64 13.34 -0.75 11.45
C PRO A 64 13.55 -1.41 12.82
N PHE A 65 13.87 -0.63 13.87
CA PHE A 65 13.94 -1.14 15.23
C PHE A 65 12.57 -1.58 15.77
N ILE A 66 11.52 -0.76 15.56
CA ILE A 66 10.13 -1.07 15.93
C ILE A 66 9.62 -2.28 15.15
N ILE A 67 9.89 -2.36 13.84
CA ILE A 67 9.51 -3.52 13.01
C ILE A 67 10.17 -4.80 13.54
N LYS A 68 11.47 -4.74 13.89
CA LYS A 68 12.20 -5.89 14.45
C LYS A 68 11.75 -6.26 15.87
N LEU A 69 11.29 -5.29 16.66
CA LEU A 69 10.75 -5.51 18.02
C LEU A 69 9.36 -6.16 18.01
N PHE A 70 8.58 -5.95 16.94
CA PHE A 70 7.22 -6.47 16.81
C PHE A 70 7.02 -7.29 15.52
N PRO A 71 7.39 -8.60 15.50
CA PRO A 71 7.20 -9.48 14.35
C PRO A 71 5.75 -9.53 13.83
N SER A 72 4.75 -9.38 14.70
CA SER A 72 3.33 -9.32 14.32
C SER A 72 2.95 -8.04 13.55
N ILE A 73 3.71 -6.95 13.73
CA ILE A 73 3.58 -5.73 12.90
C ILE A 73 4.32 -5.94 11.58
N GLN A 74 5.53 -6.52 11.61
CA GLN A 74 6.27 -6.88 10.39
C GLN A 74 5.41 -7.77 9.47
N ALA A 75 4.79 -8.83 9.99
CA ALA A 75 3.91 -9.72 9.23
C ALA A 75 2.73 -8.95 8.60
N LYS A 76 2.04 -8.09 9.37
CA LYS A 76 0.94 -7.25 8.85
C LYS A 76 1.40 -6.26 7.77
N LEU A 77 2.62 -5.74 7.85
CA LEU A 77 3.19 -4.83 6.84
C LEU A 77 3.66 -5.56 5.58
N VAL A 78 4.17 -6.79 5.70
CA VAL A 78 4.61 -7.62 4.56
C VAL A 78 3.41 -8.19 3.80
N PHE A 79 2.47 -8.82 4.52
CA PHE A 79 1.31 -9.52 3.94
C PHE A 79 0.09 -8.62 3.71
N LEU A 80 0.15 -7.36 4.17
CA LEU A 80 -0.89 -6.32 4.05
C LEU A 80 -2.32 -6.79 4.39
N ASN A 81 -2.46 -7.84 5.18
CA ASN A 81 -3.71 -8.59 5.37
C ASN A 81 -4.78 -7.82 6.15
N PHE A 82 -4.40 -6.71 6.78
CA PHE A 82 -5.31 -5.74 7.39
C PHE A 82 -6.05 -4.89 6.34
N VAL A 83 -5.55 -4.80 5.10
CA VAL A 83 -6.14 -4.01 4.00
C VAL A 83 -7.26 -4.82 3.33
N ARG A 84 -8.40 -4.92 4.03
CA ARG A 84 -9.66 -5.45 3.48
C ARG A 84 -10.29 -4.41 2.54
N VAL A 85 -9.93 -4.48 1.26
CA VAL A 85 -10.48 -3.64 0.19
C VAL A 85 -11.27 -4.51 -0.80
N PRO A 86 -12.53 -4.16 -1.15
CA PRO A 86 -13.33 -3.07 -0.58
C PRO A 86 -13.62 -3.26 0.91
N TYR A 87 -13.78 -2.16 1.64
CA TYR A 87 -14.11 -2.20 3.06
C TYR A 87 -15.58 -2.62 3.26
N PHE A 88 -15.85 -3.40 4.31
CA PHE A 88 -17.19 -3.83 4.75
C PHE A 88 -17.99 -4.77 3.82
N ILE A 89 -17.34 -5.48 2.90
CA ILE A 89 -18.01 -6.53 2.10
C ILE A 89 -18.31 -7.79 2.93
N ASP A 90 -19.44 -8.45 2.67
CA ASP A 90 -19.72 -9.79 3.20
C ASP A 90 -19.26 -10.86 2.22
N LEU A 91 -18.14 -11.49 2.52
CA LEU A 91 -17.57 -12.58 1.71
C LEU A 91 -18.45 -13.85 1.67
N LYS A 92 -19.49 -13.95 2.52
CA LYS A 92 -20.48 -15.04 2.44
C LYS A 92 -21.49 -14.85 1.31
N ARG A 93 -21.65 -13.60 0.81
CA ARG A 93 -22.68 -13.20 -0.15
C ARG A 93 -22.06 -12.67 -1.46
N PRO A 94 -21.43 -13.53 -2.28
CA PRO A 94 -20.83 -13.13 -3.56
C PRO A 94 -21.83 -12.47 -4.53
N LEU A 95 -23.13 -12.77 -4.41
CA LEU A 95 -24.21 -12.11 -5.14
C LEU A 95 -24.17 -10.58 -4.98
N ASP A 96 -23.82 -10.05 -3.80
CA ASP A 96 -23.73 -8.61 -3.53
C ASP A 96 -22.54 -7.94 -4.25
N GLN A 97 -21.61 -8.73 -4.78
CA GLN A 97 -20.53 -8.28 -5.68
C GLN A 97 -20.91 -8.45 -7.16
N GLY A 98 -22.18 -8.75 -7.43
CA GLY A 98 -22.72 -9.04 -8.77
C GLY A 98 -22.23 -10.37 -9.34
N LEU A 99 -21.89 -11.35 -8.51
CA LEU A 99 -21.57 -12.72 -8.92
C LEU A 99 -22.79 -13.63 -8.70
N ASN A 100 -23.67 -13.69 -9.70
CA ASN A 100 -25.00 -14.33 -9.61
C ASN A 100 -25.00 -15.86 -9.77
N HIS A 101 -23.83 -16.49 -9.88
CA HIS A 101 -23.66 -17.95 -10.06
C HIS A 101 -22.40 -18.45 -9.35
N THR A 102 -22.13 -17.87 -8.16
CA THR A 102 -20.98 -18.18 -7.31
C THR A 102 -21.44 -18.62 -5.93
N HIS A 103 -20.95 -19.76 -5.46
CA HIS A 103 -21.24 -20.28 -4.12
C HIS A 103 -20.05 -20.06 -3.18
N ASN A 104 -20.31 -19.54 -1.98
CA ASN A 104 -19.32 -19.43 -0.91
C ASN A 104 -19.31 -20.70 -0.05
N LEU A 105 -18.16 -21.35 0.06
CA LEU A 105 -17.95 -22.56 0.85
C LEU A 105 -16.69 -22.44 1.70
N TYR A 106 -16.70 -23.02 2.90
CA TYR A 106 -15.52 -23.10 3.75
C TYR A 106 -14.89 -24.49 3.63
N LEU A 107 -13.57 -24.55 3.68
CA LEU A 107 -12.79 -25.78 3.80
C LEU A 107 -11.83 -25.67 5.00
N GLU A 108 -11.41 -26.82 5.53
CA GLU A 108 -10.55 -26.91 6.70
C GLU A 108 -9.25 -27.66 6.35
N PRO A 109 -8.17 -26.96 5.91
CA PRO A 109 -6.87 -27.58 5.67
C PRO A 109 -6.19 -28.11 6.94
N GLU A 110 -6.46 -27.49 8.09
CA GLU A 110 -5.95 -27.87 9.40
C GLU A 110 -7.10 -27.84 10.41
N ALA A 111 -7.02 -28.66 11.47
CA ALA A 111 -8.11 -28.80 12.44
C ALA A 111 -8.41 -27.47 13.16
N GLY A 112 -9.60 -26.92 12.92
CA GLY A 112 -10.01 -25.63 13.47
C GLY A 112 -9.54 -24.39 12.69
N LEU A 113 -8.95 -24.56 11.50
CA LEU A 113 -8.55 -23.48 10.60
C LEU A 113 -9.46 -23.47 9.37
N LYS A 114 -10.41 -22.53 9.27
CA LYS A 114 -11.28 -22.41 8.09
C LYS A 114 -10.71 -21.42 7.08
N ILE A 115 -10.68 -21.83 5.81
CA ILE A 115 -10.41 -20.94 4.67
C ILE A 115 -11.69 -20.75 3.86
N GLY A 116 -12.00 -19.49 3.53
CA GLY A 116 -13.14 -19.10 2.71
C GLY A 116 -12.85 -19.25 1.21
N VAL A 117 -13.69 -20.01 0.52
CA VAL A 117 -13.55 -20.36 -0.89
C VAL A 117 -14.80 -19.95 -1.67
N TRP A 118 -14.61 -19.36 -2.84
CA TRP A 118 -15.66 -19.10 -3.82
C TRP A 118 -15.51 -20.02 -5.02
N HIS A 119 -16.60 -20.68 -5.40
CA HIS A 119 -16.71 -21.45 -6.64
C HIS A 119 -17.74 -20.79 -7.55
N THR A 120 -17.27 -20.25 -8.66
CA THR A 120 -18.08 -19.69 -9.75
C THR A 120 -18.20 -20.74 -10.84
N VAL A 121 -19.41 -21.13 -11.22
CA VAL A 121 -19.62 -22.03 -12.36
C VAL A 121 -19.50 -21.27 -13.70
N PRO A 122 -19.27 -21.95 -14.84
CA PRO A 122 -19.36 -21.34 -16.17
C PRO A 122 -20.65 -20.53 -16.35
N ALA A 123 -20.55 -19.39 -17.03
CA ALA A 123 -21.69 -18.49 -17.22
C ALA A 123 -22.86 -19.16 -17.97
N GLN A 124 -22.61 -20.22 -18.73
CA GLN A 124 -23.62 -21.03 -19.40
C GLN A 124 -24.56 -21.72 -18.39
N MET A 125 -24.04 -22.11 -17.22
CA MET A 125 -24.76 -22.81 -16.15
C MET A 125 -25.51 -21.87 -15.19
N TRP A 126 -25.53 -20.55 -15.45
CA TRP A 126 -26.03 -19.56 -14.48
C TRP A 126 -27.50 -19.79 -14.07
N ARG A 127 -28.33 -20.31 -14.98
CA ARG A 127 -29.74 -20.62 -14.73
C ARG A 127 -29.88 -21.81 -13.79
N ASP A 128 -29.14 -22.87 -14.06
CA ASP A 128 -29.16 -24.10 -13.29
C ASP A 128 -28.56 -23.90 -11.89
N ALA A 129 -27.69 -22.90 -11.73
CA ALA A 129 -27.04 -22.52 -10.48
C ALA A 129 -27.93 -21.71 -9.50
N GLN A 130 -29.10 -21.22 -9.94
CA GLN A 130 -30.04 -20.50 -9.07
C GLN A 130 -30.63 -21.44 -8.00
N ASP A 131 -30.71 -20.94 -6.77
CA ASP A 131 -31.25 -21.66 -5.60
C ASP A 131 -30.59 -23.04 -5.33
N LYS A 132 -29.34 -23.23 -5.77
CA LYS A 132 -28.58 -24.48 -5.57
C LYS A 132 -27.69 -24.45 -4.35
N ASP A 133 -27.56 -25.62 -3.74
CA ASP A 133 -26.74 -25.86 -2.56
C ASP A 133 -25.29 -26.19 -2.90
N GLY A 134 -24.43 -26.19 -1.89
CA GLY A 134 -23.01 -26.51 -2.04
C GLY A 134 -22.73 -27.93 -2.55
N ASN A 135 -23.68 -28.87 -2.50
CA ASN A 135 -23.51 -30.21 -3.07
C ASN A 135 -23.70 -30.20 -4.59
N TRP A 136 -24.69 -29.48 -5.11
CA TRP A 136 -24.81 -29.27 -6.56
C TRP A 136 -23.55 -28.61 -7.14
N TYR A 137 -23.06 -27.52 -6.53
CA TYR A 137 -21.80 -26.88 -6.96
C TYR A 137 -20.62 -27.87 -6.93
N ARG A 138 -20.51 -28.72 -5.90
CA ARG A 138 -19.46 -29.77 -5.86
C ARG A 138 -19.61 -30.82 -6.97
N SER A 139 -20.82 -31.12 -7.42
CA SER A 139 -21.05 -32.06 -8.53
C SER A 139 -20.67 -31.48 -9.90
N THR A 140 -20.68 -30.15 -10.09
CA THR A 140 -20.34 -29.57 -11.40
C THR A 140 -18.87 -29.71 -11.78
N PHE A 141 -17.97 -30.09 -10.85
CA PHE A 141 -16.57 -30.43 -11.17
C PHE A 141 -16.43 -31.70 -12.02
N SER A 142 -17.49 -32.49 -12.15
CA SER A 142 -17.59 -33.62 -13.10
C SER A 142 -18.27 -33.23 -14.42
N SER A 143 -18.44 -31.93 -14.70
CA SER A 143 -18.85 -31.45 -16.03
C SER A 143 -17.65 -31.31 -16.96
N ALA A 144 -17.87 -31.30 -18.28
CA ALA A 144 -16.80 -31.17 -19.28
C ALA A 144 -16.11 -29.78 -19.32
N HIS A 145 -16.36 -28.91 -18.35
CA HIS A 145 -15.81 -27.56 -18.30
C HIS A 145 -14.44 -27.50 -17.59
N PRO A 146 -13.44 -26.83 -18.17
CA PRO A 146 -12.13 -26.65 -17.54
C PRO A 146 -12.22 -25.80 -16.26
N VAL A 147 -11.28 -26.01 -15.35
CA VAL A 147 -11.23 -25.30 -14.05
C VAL A 147 -10.01 -24.38 -13.98
N ILE A 148 -10.20 -23.17 -13.46
CA ILE A 148 -9.14 -22.23 -13.12
C ILE A 148 -9.12 -22.03 -11.61
N LEU A 149 -8.00 -22.40 -10.98
CA LEU A 149 -7.68 -22.00 -9.61
C LEU A 149 -7.02 -20.62 -9.63
N TYR A 150 -7.70 -19.60 -9.12
CA TYR A 150 -7.18 -18.24 -8.98
C TYR A 150 -6.60 -18.00 -7.59
N LEU A 151 -5.30 -17.72 -7.56
CA LEU A 151 -4.50 -17.37 -6.39
C LEU A 151 -4.32 -15.85 -6.33
N HIS A 152 -4.84 -15.21 -5.27
CA HIS A 152 -4.77 -13.75 -5.16
C HIS A 152 -3.38 -13.25 -4.71
N GLY A 153 -3.00 -12.06 -5.18
CA GLY A 153 -1.75 -11.42 -4.75
C GLY A 153 -1.84 -10.79 -3.35
N ASN A 154 -0.76 -10.10 -2.96
CA ASN A 154 -0.70 -9.35 -1.72
C ASN A 154 -1.87 -8.34 -1.58
N ALA A 155 -2.29 -8.05 -0.35
CA ALA A 155 -3.42 -7.20 0.02
C ALA A 155 -4.82 -7.62 -0.52
N GLY A 156 -5.87 -6.96 -0.03
CA GLY A 156 -7.25 -7.17 -0.47
C GLY A 156 -7.86 -8.47 0.04
N THR A 157 -8.89 -8.94 -0.66
CA THR A 157 -9.59 -10.21 -0.40
C THR A 157 -10.02 -10.87 -1.72
N ARG A 158 -10.62 -12.07 -1.71
CA ARG A 158 -11.27 -12.64 -2.92
C ARG A 158 -12.37 -11.75 -3.49
N GLY A 159 -12.98 -10.87 -2.69
CA GLY A 159 -13.96 -9.88 -3.14
C GLY A 159 -13.39 -8.58 -3.75
N GLY A 160 -12.09 -8.49 -4.03
CA GLY A 160 -11.51 -7.31 -4.68
C GLY A 160 -12.12 -7.03 -6.06
N ASP A 161 -12.55 -5.79 -6.35
CA ASP A 161 -13.33 -5.44 -7.56
C ASP A 161 -12.69 -5.95 -8.87
N HIS A 162 -11.38 -5.74 -9.04
CA HIS A 162 -10.60 -6.20 -10.19
C HIS A 162 -10.57 -7.73 -10.33
N ARG A 163 -10.65 -8.45 -9.19
CA ARG A 163 -10.68 -9.92 -9.12
C ARG A 163 -12.08 -10.42 -9.46
N VAL A 164 -13.11 -9.79 -8.89
CA VAL A 164 -14.53 -10.01 -9.21
C VAL A 164 -14.80 -9.81 -10.71
N GLN A 165 -14.21 -8.79 -11.33
CA GLN A 165 -14.35 -8.53 -12.77
C GLN A 165 -13.61 -9.59 -13.62
N LEU A 166 -12.43 -10.04 -13.19
CA LEU A 166 -11.73 -11.18 -13.81
C LEU A 166 -12.55 -12.48 -13.73
N TYR A 167 -13.18 -12.78 -12.57
CA TYR A 167 -14.01 -13.98 -12.43
C TYR A 167 -15.19 -13.99 -13.39
N LYS A 168 -15.82 -12.83 -13.62
CA LYS A 168 -16.91 -12.67 -14.61
C LYS A 168 -16.42 -12.94 -16.04
N VAL A 169 -15.23 -12.47 -16.40
CA VAL A 169 -14.61 -12.77 -17.71
C VAL A 169 -14.31 -14.27 -17.85
N LEU A 170 -13.61 -14.86 -16.88
CA LEU A 170 -13.24 -16.29 -16.93
C LEU A 170 -14.46 -17.22 -16.94
N SER A 171 -15.49 -16.91 -16.16
CA SER A 171 -16.79 -17.61 -16.21
C SER A 171 -17.48 -17.46 -17.57
N SER A 172 -17.48 -16.26 -18.17
CA SER A 172 -18.06 -16.04 -19.51
C SER A 172 -17.39 -16.86 -20.62
N LEU A 173 -16.09 -17.12 -20.48
CA LEU A 173 -15.30 -17.98 -21.37
C LEU A 173 -15.54 -19.48 -21.16
N GLY A 174 -16.41 -19.87 -20.23
CA GLY A 174 -16.82 -21.26 -20.01
C GLY A 174 -15.99 -22.05 -18.99
N TYR A 175 -15.24 -21.38 -18.11
CA TYR A 175 -14.44 -22.02 -17.06
C TYR A 175 -15.17 -22.01 -15.71
N HIS A 176 -14.98 -23.07 -14.91
CA HIS A 176 -15.18 -22.95 -13.46
C HIS A 176 -14.05 -22.08 -12.88
N VAL A 177 -14.40 -21.06 -12.10
CA VAL A 177 -13.43 -20.21 -11.41
C VAL A 177 -13.49 -20.50 -9.92
N VAL A 178 -12.40 -21.03 -9.38
CA VAL A 178 -12.26 -21.33 -7.94
C VAL A 178 -11.22 -20.39 -7.36
N THR A 179 -11.57 -19.68 -6.30
CA THR A 179 -10.66 -18.76 -5.60
C THR A 179 -10.89 -18.85 -4.11
N PHE A 180 -9.90 -18.48 -3.30
CA PHE A 180 -9.98 -18.52 -1.84
C PHE A 180 -9.14 -17.39 -1.23
N ASP A 181 -9.45 -17.01 0.00
CA ASP A 181 -8.56 -16.18 0.81
C ASP A 181 -7.63 -17.09 1.65
N TYR A 182 -6.33 -16.84 1.60
CA TYR A 182 -5.35 -17.54 2.46
C TYR A 182 -5.62 -17.31 3.96
N ARG A 183 -5.07 -18.17 4.82
CA ARG A 183 -5.19 -18.02 6.28
C ARG A 183 -4.81 -16.61 6.77
N GLY A 184 -5.74 -15.94 7.45
CA GLY A 184 -5.60 -14.56 7.94
C GLY A 184 -5.93 -13.45 6.92
N TRP A 185 -6.40 -13.75 5.71
CA TRP A 185 -7.03 -12.78 4.78
C TRP A 185 -8.56 -12.92 4.77
N GLY A 186 -9.26 -11.87 4.31
CA GLY A 186 -10.71 -11.92 4.14
C GLY A 186 -11.46 -12.32 5.41
N ASP A 187 -12.21 -13.41 5.32
CA ASP A 187 -12.92 -14.10 6.41
C ASP A 187 -12.30 -15.48 6.75
N SER A 188 -11.09 -15.78 6.28
CA SER A 188 -10.32 -16.98 6.62
C SER A 188 -9.62 -16.83 7.98
N ASP A 189 -9.65 -17.90 8.77
CA ASP A 189 -9.04 -17.97 10.11
C ASP A 189 -7.49 -17.98 10.06
N GLY A 190 -6.86 -17.90 11.22
CA GLY A 190 -5.40 -18.08 11.39
C GLY A 190 -4.58 -16.83 11.15
N SER A 191 -3.30 -17.00 10.80
CA SER A 191 -2.33 -15.92 10.65
C SER A 191 -1.45 -16.09 9.41
N PRO A 192 -1.10 -14.99 8.71
CA PRO A 192 -0.42 -15.06 7.42
C PRO A 192 1.04 -15.49 7.58
N SER A 193 1.47 -16.45 6.76
CA SER A 193 2.86 -16.89 6.64
C SER A 193 3.08 -17.55 5.27
N GLU A 194 4.30 -17.44 4.72
CA GLU A 194 4.66 -18.00 3.42
C GLU A 194 4.39 -19.52 3.34
N ARG A 195 4.81 -20.27 4.38
CA ARG A 195 4.54 -21.70 4.51
C ARG A 195 3.04 -21.99 4.61
N GLY A 196 2.29 -21.18 5.37
CA GLY A 196 0.84 -21.30 5.48
C GLY A 196 0.13 -21.09 4.14
N MET A 197 0.45 -20.01 3.44
CA MET A 197 -0.11 -19.71 2.10
C MET A 197 0.19 -20.83 1.09
N THR A 198 1.42 -21.36 1.13
CA THR A 198 1.82 -22.49 0.28
C THR A 198 1.02 -23.75 0.61
N SER A 199 0.82 -24.04 1.90
CA SER A 199 0.03 -25.18 2.37
C SER A 199 -1.45 -25.05 1.98
N ASP A 200 -2.03 -23.86 2.10
CA ASP A 200 -3.42 -23.58 1.70
C ASP A 200 -3.59 -23.76 0.18
N ALA A 201 -2.67 -23.25 -0.63
CA ALA A 201 -2.72 -23.40 -2.09
C ALA A 201 -2.57 -24.85 -2.56
N LEU A 202 -1.68 -25.62 -1.94
CA LEU A 202 -1.52 -27.05 -2.22
C LEU A 202 -2.77 -27.84 -1.81
N PHE A 203 -3.32 -27.58 -0.62
CA PHE A 203 -4.56 -28.20 -0.16
C PHE A 203 -5.74 -27.93 -1.11
N ILE A 204 -5.92 -26.69 -1.59
CA ILE A 204 -6.97 -26.37 -2.56
C ILE A 204 -6.72 -27.06 -3.91
N TYR A 205 -5.48 -27.12 -4.37
CA TYR A 205 -5.11 -27.85 -5.60
C TYR A 205 -5.45 -29.35 -5.50
N ASP A 206 -5.06 -30.00 -4.42
CA ASP A 206 -5.35 -31.43 -4.19
C ASP A 206 -6.85 -31.68 -4.00
N TRP A 207 -7.55 -30.78 -3.30
CA TRP A 207 -9.01 -30.82 -3.13
C TRP A 207 -9.75 -30.75 -4.48
N LEU A 208 -9.26 -29.94 -5.44
CA LEU A 208 -9.78 -29.89 -6.80
C LEU A 208 -9.42 -31.15 -7.60
N ARG A 209 -8.17 -31.61 -7.54
CA ARG A 209 -7.71 -32.81 -8.26
C ARG A 209 -8.40 -34.12 -7.83
N GLN A 210 -8.96 -34.16 -6.62
CA GLN A 210 -9.81 -35.26 -6.14
C GLN A 210 -11.25 -35.23 -6.69
N ARG A 211 -11.69 -34.14 -7.33
CA ARG A 211 -13.10 -33.89 -7.73
C ARG A 211 -13.29 -33.68 -9.22
N MET A 212 -12.27 -33.17 -9.91
CA MET A 212 -12.22 -33.10 -11.36
C MET A 212 -11.97 -34.48 -11.99
N GLU A 213 -12.46 -34.68 -13.21
CA GLU A 213 -11.99 -35.80 -14.03
C GLU A 213 -10.51 -35.64 -14.38
N LYS A 214 -9.76 -36.75 -14.41
CA LYS A 214 -8.30 -36.75 -14.71
C LYS A 214 -7.96 -36.22 -16.11
N THR A 215 -8.93 -36.27 -17.02
CA THR A 215 -8.92 -35.79 -18.40
C THR A 215 -9.01 -34.27 -18.52
N LEU A 216 -9.54 -33.57 -17.50
CA LEU A 216 -9.80 -32.13 -17.57
C LEU A 216 -8.59 -31.31 -17.12
N PRO A 217 -8.20 -30.26 -17.88
CA PRO A 217 -7.12 -29.38 -17.48
C PRO A 217 -7.52 -28.51 -16.29
N LEU A 218 -6.71 -28.57 -15.23
CA LEU A 218 -6.73 -27.62 -14.12
C LEU A 218 -5.66 -26.56 -14.36
N TYR A 219 -6.09 -25.34 -14.66
CA TYR A 219 -5.20 -24.19 -14.79
C TYR A 219 -5.01 -23.53 -13.43
N ILE A 220 -3.82 -22.99 -13.19
CA ILE A 220 -3.52 -22.16 -12.02
C ILE A 220 -3.17 -20.76 -12.54
N TRP A 221 -3.92 -19.75 -12.10
CA TRP A 221 -3.64 -18.34 -12.37
C TRP A 221 -3.29 -17.68 -11.04
N GLY A 222 -2.13 -17.04 -10.93
CA GLY A 222 -1.70 -16.43 -9.68
C GLY A 222 -0.95 -15.12 -9.86
N TYR A 223 -1.14 -14.21 -8.90
CA TYR A 223 -0.24 -13.08 -8.68
C TYR A 223 0.57 -13.40 -7.41
N LEU A 224 1.89 -13.51 -7.54
CA LEU A 224 2.76 -13.86 -6.41
C LEU A 224 2.90 -12.68 -5.43
N CYS A 225 2.90 -12.97 -4.13
CA CYS A 225 3.39 -12.05 -3.12
C CYS A 225 4.91 -12.19 -3.02
N GLU A 226 5.64 -11.63 -3.99
CA GLU A 226 7.08 -11.88 -4.15
C GLU A 226 7.95 -11.21 -3.09
N THR A 227 8.52 -12.01 -2.19
CA THR A 227 9.85 -11.77 -1.61
C THR A 227 10.61 -13.09 -1.38
N HIS A 228 11.45 -13.50 -2.33
CA HIS A 228 12.59 -14.44 -2.16
C HIS A 228 12.22 -15.90 -1.77
N THR A 229 12.34 -16.94 -2.61
CA THR A 229 13.61 -17.37 -3.22
C THR A 229 13.45 -18.39 -4.39
N ARG A 230 13.64 -17.95 -5.64
CA ARG A 230 14.41 -18.64 -6.72
C ARG A 230 14.31 -17.87 -8.05
N PRO A 231 15.40 -17.67 -8.81
CA PRO A 231 15.40 -16.86 -10.04
C PRO A 231 14.93 -17.64 -11.29
N GLU A 232 13.86 -18.43 -11.19
CA GLU A 232 13.26 -19.16 -12.32
C GLU A 232 11.72 -19.12 -12.26
N THR A 233 11.13 -17.92 -12.25
CA THR A 233 9.68 -17.78 -12.50
C THR A 233 9.38 -16.48 -13.24
N HIS A 234 9.62 -16.48 -14.56
CA HIS A 234 9.02 -15.45 -15.40
C HIS A 234 7.49 -15.64 -15.44
N THR A 235 6.81 -14.53 -15.11
CA THR A 235 5.52 -14.05 -15.61
C THR A 235 4.70 -14.99 -16.51
N HIS A 236 3.42 -15.19 -16.17
CA HIS A 236 2.41 -15.93 -16.94
C HIS A 236 2.71 -17.42 -17.22
N THR A 237 2.85 -18.24 -16.17
CA THR A 237 2.87 -19.70 -16.34
C THR A 237 1.45 -20.31 -16.41
N LEU A 238 0.82 -20.26 -17.58
CA LEU A 238 -0.30 -21.17 -17.90
C LEU A 238 0.22 -22.60 -17.97
N LYS A 239 0.33 -23.29 -16.83
CA LYS A 239 0.79 -24.68 -16.75
C LYS A 239 -0.29 -25.63 -17.29
N HIS A 240 -0.29 -25.82 -18.62
CA HIS A 240 -0.95 -26.97 -19.25
C HIS A 240 -0.32 -28.26 -18.70
N THR A 241 -0.96 -28.88 -17.71
CA THR A 241 -0.64 -30.25 -17.31
C THR A 241 -1.33 -31.23 -18.26
N HIS A 242 -0.77 -31.41 -19.45
CA HIS A 242 -0.97 -32.65 -20.18
C HIS A 242 -0.12 -33.74 -19.53
N THR A 243 -0.77 -34.75 -18.96
CA THR A 243 -0.19 -36.08 -18.79
C THR A 243 -0.51 -36.94 -20.02
N PRO A 244 0.34 -37.91 -20.37
CA PRO A 244 0.11 -38.83 -21.47
C PRO A 244 -1.01 -39.85 -21.16
#